data_AF-A0A938JP31-F1
#
_entry.id   AF-A0A938JP31-F1
#
_cell.length_a   1.000
_cell.length_b   1.000
_cell.length_c   1.000
_cell.angle_alpha   90.00
_cell.angle_beta   90.00
_cell.angle_gamma   90.00
#
_symmetry.space_group_name_H-M   'P 1'
#
loop_
_entity.id
_entity.type
_entity.pdbx_description
1 polymer ?
#
loop_
_entity_poly.entity_id
_entity_poly.type
_entity_poly.pdbx_seq_one_letter_code
_entity_poly.pdbx_strand_id
1 'polypeptide(L)'
;LDLYDGVLRMMQADGSYEDFTYDKYTDYIGEHIEPWTYLKFPYMKKAGKLSMDLENPVGVYRTNTLARLNVCDKIKTPLAQKELEEYRNKFGRPVQLTLLYNWARLIELLYNAEYAVQLLQDPEITSKDIRVAVTPRAARGIGCVEAPRGTLIHDYETDENGIVKNVNLIVGTTHNNAPINMSVKQAAIALIKDGKYDQGILNKVEMSIRAYDPCLSCATHNLDGKIAVKIDIVDSSGKVIQTFKN
;
A
#
# COMPACT_ATOMS: atom_id res chain seq x y z
N LEU A 1 8.45 11.65 7.85
CA LEU A 1 7.15 11.06 7.51
C LEU A 1 6.28 12.23 7.15
N ASP A 2 5.79 12.24 5.93
CA ASP A 2 4.72 13.15 5.53
C ASP A 2 3.68 12.30 4.79
N LEU A 3 2.40 12.62 5.01
CA LEU A 3 1.29 11.88 4.44
C LEU A 3 0.50 12.68 3.39
N TYR A 4 0.76 13.99 3.30
CA TYR A 4 -0.02 14.89 2.46
C TYR A 4 0.77 15.33 1.23
N ASP A 5 2.04 15.70 1.39
CA ASP A 5 2.86 16.20 0.28
C ASP A 5 4.32 15.72 0.39
N GLY A 6 5.02 15.72 -0.74
CA GLY A 6 6.43 15.37 -0.84
C GLY A 6 6.76 14.53 -2.08
N VAL A 7 7.87 13.80 -1.98
CA VAL A 7 8.34 12.87 -3.02
C VAL A 7 8.04 11.43 -2.61
N LEU A 8 7.90 10.55 -3.61
CA LEU A 8 7.83 9.12 -3.39
C LEU A 8 9.24 8.56 -3.30
N ARG A 9 9.49 7.75 -2.27
CA ARG A 9 10.77 7.07 -2.04
C ARG A 9 10.61 5.58 -2.23
N MET A 10 11.42 5.00 -3.11
CA MET A 10 11.45 3.55 -3.31
C MET A 10 12.75 2.96 -2.74
N MET A 11 12.62 2.15 -1.70
CA MET A 11 13.75 1.59 -0.94
C MET A 11 13.90 0.09 -1.21
N GLN A 12 15.15 -0.33 -1.43
CA GLN A 12 15.58 -1.71 -1.57
C GLN A 12 15.77 -2.37 -0.20
N ALA A 13 15.90 -3.71 -0.20
CA ALA A 13 16.08 -4.48 1.04
C ALA A 13 17.40 -4.16 1.78
N ASP A 14 18.42 -3.69 1.07
CA ASP A 14 19.71 -3.23 1.65
C ASP A 14 19.65 -1.80 2.23
N GLY A 15 18.49 -1.14 2.11
CA GLY A 15 18.27 0.23 2.58
C GLY A 15 18.67 1.32 1.58
N SER A 16 19.27 0.99 0.44
CA SER A 16 19.44 1.93 -0.66
C SER A 16 18.09 2.36 -1.22
N TYR A 17 17.97 3.59 -1.73
CA TYR A 17 16.70 4.10 -2.23
C TYR A 17 16.87 5.11 -3.36
N GLU A 18 15.77 5.35 -4.07
CA GLU A 18 15.63 6.41 -5.06
C GLU A 18 14.36 7.21 -4.78
N ASP A 19 14.49 8.53 -4.85
CA ASP A 19 13.37 9.47 -4.71
C ASP A 19 12.91 9.97 -6.08
N PHE A 20 11.60 10.11 -6.23
CA PHE A 20 11.00 10.65 -7.45
C PHE A 20 9.72 11.43 -7.15
N THR A 21 9.45 12.43 -7.96
CA THR A 21 8.21 13.20 -7.89
C THR A 21 7.05 12.36 -8.45
N TYR A 22 5.87 12.46 -7.83
CA TYR A 22 4.74 11.59 -8.16
C TYR A 22 4.23 11.77 -9.59
N ASP A 23 4.51 12.90 -10.26
CA ASP A 23 4.18 13.12 -11.66
C ASP A 23 4.93 12.17 -12.61
N LYS A 24 6.02 11.56 -12.15
CA LYS A 24 6.82 10.57 -12.88
C LYS A 24 6.50 9.12 -12.51
N TYR A 25 5.41 8.86 -11.78
CA TYR A 25 5.13 7.51 -11.26
C TYR A 25 5.14 6.42 -12.34
N THR A 26 4.75 6.73 -13.59
CA THR A 26 4.74 5.78 -14.71
C THR A 26 6.12 5.27 -15.12
N ASP A 27 7.19 5.97 -14.74
CA ASP A 27 8.57 5.56 -14.99
C ASP A 27 9.07 4.56 -13.93
N TYR A 28 8.42 4.55 -12.77
CA TYR A 28 8.82 3.77 -11.59
C TYR A 28 7.88 2.59 -11.29
N ILE A 29 6.61 2.71 -11.66
CA ILE A 29 5.56 1.75 -11.33
C ILE A 29 4.98 1.17 -12.62
N GLY A 30 5.02 -0.16 -12.75
CA GLY A 30 4.24 -0.90 -13.74
C GLY A 30 3.11 -1.65 -13.05
N GLU A 31 2.03 -1.97 -13.77
CA GLU A 31 0.94 -2.80 -13.25
C GLU A 31 0.82 -4.09 -14.05
N HIS A 32 0.92 -5.24 -13.38
CA HIS A 32 0.72 -6.56 -13.98
C HIS A 32 -0.72 -7.06 -13.72
N ILE A 33 -1.27 -7.86 -14.63
CA ILE A 33 -2.61 -8.46 -14.51
C ILE A 33 -2.46 -9.97 -14.48
N GLU A 34 -3.19 -10.59 -13.56
CA GLU A 34 -3.32 -12.04 -13.47
C GLU A 34 -4.74 -12.45 -13.84
N PRO A 35 -4.96 -13.59 -14.51
CA PRO A 35 -6.29 -13.98 -14.99
C PRO A 35 -7.26 -14.40 -13.87
N TRP A 36 -6.78 -14.60 -12.64
CA TRP A 36 -7.55 -15.14 -11.52
C TRP A 36 -8.01 -14.08 -10.52
N THR A 37 -7.73 -12.79 -10.75
CA THR A 37 -8.17 -11.69 -9.89
C THR A 37 -8.40 -10.41 -10.68
N TYR A 38 -9.36 -9.60 -10.25
CA TYR A 38 -9.55 -8.25 -10.79
C TYR A 38 -8.49 -7.26 -10.29
N LEU A 39 -7.86 -7.55 -9.14
CA LEU A 39 -6.89 -6.65 -8.57
C LEU A 39 -5.54 -6.81 -9.28
N LYS A 40 -5.02 -5.71 -9.83
CA LYS A 40 -3.71 -5.66 -10.48
C LYS A 40 -2.56 -5.86 -9.47
N PHE A 41 -1.35 -6.06 -9.99
CA PHE A 41 -0.11 -6.21 -9.23
C PHE A 41 0.89 -5.13 -9.64
N PRO A 42 0.84 -3.95 -9.01
CA PRO A 42 1.85 -2.93 -9.15
C PRO A 42 3.24 -3.46 -8.75
N TYR A 43 4.27 -3.10 -9.52
CA TYR A 43 5.64 -3.56 -9.32
C TYR A 43 6.65 -2.47 -9.70
N MET A 44 7.85 -2.55 -9.14
CA MET A 44 8.97 -1.65 -9.44
C MET A 44 9.41 -1.88 -10.89
N LYS A 45 9.09 -0.92 -11.77
CA LYS A 45 9.30 -1.03 -13.22
C LYS A 45 10.77 -1.25 -13.58
N LYS A 46 11.71 -0.61 -12.85
CA LYS A 46 13.15 -0.78 -13.03
C LYS A 46 13.67 -2.20 -12.74
N ALA A 47 12.92 -3.01 -12.00
CA ALA A 47 13.26 -4.42 -11.80
C ALA A 47 13.02 -5.26 -13.07
N GLY A 48 12.41 -4.69 -14.11
CA GLY A 48 12.18 -5.30 -15.42
C GLY A 48 11.02 -6.30 -15.47
N LYS A 49 10.69 -6.95 -14.35
CA LYS A 49 9.57 -7.89 -14.23
C LYS A 49 9.02 -7.96 -12.80
N LEU A 50 7.83 -8.53 -12.67
CA LEU A 50 7.28 -8.98 -11.40
C LEU A 50 7.56 -10.49 -11.23
N SER A 51 8.04 -10.88 -10.06
CA SER A 51 8.11 -12.28 -9.61
C SER A 51 7.66 -12.35 -8.16
N MET A 52 6.59 -13.11 -7.89
CA MET A 52 6.08 -13.41 -6.54
C MET A 52 6.64 -14.72 -5.99
N ASP A 53 7.79 -15.18 -6.52
CA ASP A 53 8.51 -16.30 -5.94
C ASP A 53 8.97 -15.95 -4.51
N LEU A 54 8.79 -16.88 -3.57
CA LEU A 54 9.07 -16.61 -2.16
C LEU A 54 10.57 -16.61 -1.84
N GLU A 55 11.38 -17.28 -2.63
CA GLU A 55 12.83 -17.37 -2.44
C GLU A 55 13.55 -16.25 -3.18
N ASN A 56 13.05 -15.87 -4.37
CA ASN A 56 13.63 -14.83 -5.20
C ASN A 56 12.56 -13.89 -5.79
N PRO A 57 11.93 -13.04 -4.96
CA PRO A 57 10.97 -12.06 -5.44
C PRO A 57 11.67 -10.96 -6.24
N VAL A 58 11.03 -10.51 -7.32
CA VAL A 58 11.55 -9.46 -8.20
C VAL A 58 10.48 -8.40 -8.41
N GLY A 59 10.84 -7.14 -8.26
CA GLY A 59 9.94 -6.00 -8.49
C GLY A 59 8.84 -5.82 -7.45
N VAL A 60 8.72 -6.72 -6.47
CA VAL A 60 7.75 -6.60 -5.38
C VAL A 60 8.20 -5.50 -4.43
N TYR A 61 7.30 -4.55 -4.17
CA TYR A 61 7.46 -3.59 -3.09
C TYR A 61 6.24 -3.63 -2.18
N ARG A 62 6.30 -2.88 -1.08
CA ARG A 62 5.18 -2.72 -0.16
C ARG A 62 4.96 -1.25 0.12
N THR A 63 3.73 -0.89 0.45
CA THR A 63 3.34 0.48 0.84
C THR A 63 2.66 0.47 2.20
N ASN A 64 2.37 1.67 2.70
CA ASN A 64 1.70 1.94 3.97
C ASN A 64 2.51 1.63 5.23
N THR A 65 2.07 2.19 6.36
CA THR A 65 2.60 2.02 7.73
C THR A 65 4.07 1.61 7.80
N LEU A 66 4.37 0.32 7.90
CA LEU A 66 5.72 -0.22 8.04
C LEU A 66 6.62 0.18 6.87
N ALA A 67 6.13 0.17 5.63
CA ALA A 67 6.89 0.66 4.48
C ALA A 67 7.20 2.16 4.59
N ARG A 68 6.24 2.97 5.08
CA ARG A 68 6.47 4.40 5.34
C ARG A 68 7.49 4.63 6.46
N LEU A 69 7.47 3.81 7.51
CA LEU A 69 8.48 3.85 8.58
C LEU A 69 9.87 3.40 8.11
N ASN A 70 9.92 2.50 7.12
CA ASN A 70 11.18 2.12 6.48
C ASN A 70 11.76 3.27 5.65
N VAL A 71 10.95 3.92 4.81
CA VAL A 71 11.47 4.93 3.88
C VAL A 71 11.69 6.30 4.53
N CYS A 72 10.88 6.69 5.51
CA CYS A 72 11.03 8.00 6.15
C CYS A 72 12.30 8.06 7.01
N ASP A 73 12.94 9.21 7.11
CA ASP A 73 14.13 9.33 7.98
C ASP A 73 13.77 9.62 9.43
N LYS A 74 12.75 10.46 9.64
CA LYS A 74 12.21 10.85 10.94
C LYS A 74 10.71 11.12 10.86
N ILE A 75 10.01 11.13 11.98
CA ILE A 75 8.66 11.66 12.16
C ILE A 75 8.77 13.07 12.78
N LYS A 76 7.95 14.01 12.34
CA LYS A 76 8.05 15.42 12.76
C LYS A 76 7.42 15.70 14.14
N THR A 77 6.57 14.81 14.64
CA THR A 77 5.94 14.95 15.96
C THR A 77 6.71 14.16 17.03
N PRO A 78 6.88 14.71 18.24
CA PRO A 78 7.85 14.22 19.21
C PRO A 78 7.51 12.84 19.79
N LEU A 79 6.23 12.55 20.11
CA LEU A 79 5.87 11.26 20.70
C LEU A 79 5.99 10.14 19.66
N ALA A 80 5.47 10.35 18.45
CA ALA A 80 5.61 9.37 17.37
C ALA A 80 7.07 9.17 16.94
N GLN A 81 7.91 10.21 16.97
CA GLN A 81 9.34 10.07 16.73
C GLN A 81 10.02 9.17 17.77
N LYS A 82 9.67 9.31 19.05
CA LYS A 82 10.18 8.43 20.11
C LYS A 82 9.78 6.97 19.89
N GLU A 83 8.53 6.73 19.49
CA GLU A 83 8.07 5.37 19.15
C GLU A 83 8.77 4.79 17.91
N LEU A 84 9.07 5.62 16.91
CA LEU A 84 9.87 5.20 15.75
C LEU A 84 11.29 4.79 16.14
N GLU A 85 11.92 5.52 17.05
CA GLU A 85 13.25 5.19 17.59
C GLU A 85 13.21 3.87 18.35
N GLU A 86 12.21 3.65 19.23
CA GLU A 86 12.04 2.37 19.91
C GLU A 86 11.82 1.21 18.93
N TYR A 87 10.95 1.41 17.94
CA TYR A 87 10.67 0.43 16.89
C TYR A 87 11.93 0.05 16.12
N ARG A 88 12.74 1.03 15.70
CA ARG A 88 14.00 0.80 14.97
C ARG A 88 15.08 0.17 15.85
N ASN A 89 15.16 0.54 17.12
CA ASN A 89 16.10 -0.09 18.05
C ASN A 89 15.79 -1.57 18.26
N LYS A 90 14.51 -1.96 18.21
CA LYS A 90 14.08 -3.37 18.38
C LYS A 90 14.18 -4.19 17.10
N PHE A 91 13.89 -3.61 15.94
CA PHE A 91 13.70 -4.38 14.69
C PHE A 91 14.61 -3.99 13.54
N GLY A 92 15.41 -2.92 13.69
CA GLY A 92 16.26 -2.38 12.63
C GLY A 92 15.52 -1.53 11.60
N ARG A 93 16.19 -1.25 10.47
CA ARG A 93 15.65 -0.56 9.29
C ARG A 93 16.44 -1.03 8.05
N PRO A 94 15.80 -1.57 7.00
CA PRO A 94 14.36 -1.75 6.86
C PRO A 94 13.82 -2.99 7.60
N VAL A 95 12.62 -2.88 8.16
CA VAL A 95 11.89 -3.99 8.78
C VAL A 95 11.06 -4.72 7.73
N GLN A 96 11.03 -6.06 7.77
CA GLN A 96 10.27 -6.86 6.79
C GLN A 96 9.16 -7.74 7.39
N LEU A 97 9.04 -7.82 8.73
CA LEU A 97 8.08 -8.71 9.40
C LEU A 97 6.63 -8.22 9.23
N THR A 98 5.79 -9.00 8.54
CA THR A 98 4.41 -8.63 8.17
C THR A 98 3.53 -8.19 9.34
N LEU A 99 3.58 -8.88 10.49
CA LEU A 99 2.73 -8.51 11.63
C LEU A 99 3.10 -7.16 12.27
N LEU A 100 4.32 -6.65 12.02
CA LEU A 100 4.74 -5.34 12.51
C LEU A 100 4.10 -4.17 11.76
N TYR A 101 3.35 -4.41 10.68
CA TYR A 101 2.45 -3.41 10.11
C TYR A 101 1.46 -2.87 11.15
N ASN A 102 1.04 -3.69 12.11
CA ASN A 102 0.12 -3.29 13.17
C ASN A 102 0.76 -2.30 14.16
N TRP A 103 2.01 -2.56 14.59
CA TRP A 103 2.73 -1.61 15.43
C TRP A 103 3.02 -0.32 14.66
N ALA A 104 3.51 -0.42 13.43
CA ALA A 104 3.74 0.74 12.59
C ALA A 104 2.47 1.60 12.42
N ARG A 105 1.29 0.97 12.32
CA ARG A 105 -0.01 1.66 12.28
C ARG A 105 -0.31 2.45 13.56
N LEU A 106 0.05 1.92 14.73
CA LEU A 106 -0.10 2.64 16.01
C LEU A 106 0.82 3.86 16.08
N ILE A 107 2.04 3.77 15.53
CA ILE A 107 2.97 4.90 15.43
C ILE A 107 2.39 5.99 14.51
N GLU A 108 1.85 5.61 13.36
CA GLU A 108 1.18 6.56 12.47
C GLU A 108 -0.11 7.15 13.05
N LEU A 109 -0.86 6.37 13.83
CA LEU A 109 -2.03 6.86 14.56
C LEU A 109 -1.63 7.96 15.55
N LEU A 110 -0.56 7.73 16.33
CA LEU A 110 -0.01 8.72 17.25
C LEU A 110 0.47 9.98 16.51
N TYR A 111 1.21 9.80 15.42
CA TYR A 111 1.64 10.90 14.55
C TYR A 111 0.46 11.73 14.07
N ASN A 112 -0.60 11.10 13.55
CA ASN A 112 -1.78 11.80 13.05
C ASN A 112 -2.52 12.55 14.17
N ALA A 113 -2.59 11.98 15.37
CA ALA A 113 -3.19 12.65 16.52
C ALA A 113 -2.39 13.90 16.94
N GLU A 114 -1.06 13.79 17.04
CA GLU A 114 -0.19 14.93 17.33
C GLU A 114 -0.26 16.00 16.23
N TYR A 115 -0.23 15.58 14.97
CA TYR A 115 -0.21 16.50 13.83
C TYR A 115 -1.55 17.23 13.67
N ALA A 116 -2.68 16.58 13.96
CA ALA A 116 -3.99 17.24 14.00
C ALA A 116 -4.02 18.40 15.01
N VAL A 117 -3.44 18.23 16.20
CA VAL A 117 -3.33 19.32 17.19
C VAL A 117 -2.46 20.46 16.66
N GLN A 118 -1.33 20.15 16.02
CA GLN A 118 -0.45 21.16 15.41
C GLN A 118 -1.18 21.97 14.33
N LEU A 119 -1.92 21.30 13.43
CA LEU A 119 -2.70 21.96 12.39
C LEU A 119 -3.82 22.85 12.95
N LEU A 120 -4.49 22.41 14.03
CA LEU A 120 -5.52 23.21 14.71
C LEU A 120 -4.96 24.44 15.45
N GLN A 121 -3.66 24.45 15.75
CA GLN A 121 -2.97 25.57 16.37
C GLN A 121 -2.38 26.55 15.35
N ASP A 122 -2.32 26.18 14.08
CA ASP A 122 -1.88 27.07 13.01
C ASP A 122 -2.93 28.18 12.79
N PRO A 123 -2.58 29.47 12.95
CA PRO A 123 -3.52 30.57 12.73
C PRO A 123 -4.14 30.56 11.32
N GLU A 124 -3.45 30.03 10.31
CA GLU A 124 -3.94 29.95 8.93
C GLU A 124 -5.11 28.97 8.77
N ILE A 125 -5.33 28.03 9.70
CA ILE A 125 -6.44 27.05 9.61
C ILE A 125 -7.83 27.70 9.59
N THR A 126 -7.93 28.94 10.07
CA THR A 126 -9.17 29.75 10.04
C THR A 126 -9.11 30.91 9.04
N SER A 127 -8.07 30.96 8.19
CA SER A 127 -7.95 31.94 7.12
C SER A 127 -9.17 31.91 6.21
N LYS A 128 -9.52 33.07 5.65
CA LYS A 128 -10.56 33.19 4.62
C LYS A 128 -9.99 33.07 3.20
N ASP A 129 -8.67 33.06 3.06
CA ASP A 129 -7.98 32.82 1.80
C ASP A 129 -7.85 31.31 1.55
N ILE A 130 -8.95 30.71 1.07
CA ILE A 130 -9.12 29.26 0.97
C ILE A 130 -9.29 28.76 -0.47
N ARG A 131 -9.30 29.66 -1.46
CA ARG A 131 -9.63 29.31 -2.84
C ARG A 131 -8.93 30.21 -3.86
N VAL A 132 -8.18 29.57 -4.74
CA VAL A 132 -7.70 30.17 -5.99
C VAL A 132 -8.71 29.91 -7.09
N ALA A 133 -9.03 30.93 -7.90
CA ALA A 133 -9.90 30.78 -9.06
C ALA A 133 -9.19 29.95 -10.15
N VAL A 134 -9.90 29.00 -10.75
CA VAL A 134 -9.39 28.12 -11.81
C VAL A 134 -10.31 28.20 -13.01
N THR A 135 -9.74 28.28 -14.22
CA THR A 135 -10.47 28.19 -15.48
C THR A 135 -10.30 26.79 -16.09
N PRO A 136 -11.38 26.15 -16.58
CA PRO A 136 -11.27 24.89 -17.31
C PRO A 136 -10.32 25.01 -18.51
N ARG A 137 -9.54 23.96 -18.76
CA ARG A 137 -8.62 23.86 -19.88
C ARG A 137 -8.25 22.41 -20.14
N ALA A 138 -7.74 22.15 -21.34
CA ALA A 138 -7.09 20.88 -21.65
C ALA A 138 -5.77 20.79 -20.88
N ALA A 139 -5.66 19.80 -20.00
CA ALA A 139 -4.48 19.57 -19.19
C ALA A 139 -4.41 18.12 -18.70
N ARG A 140 -3.23 17.73 -18.21
CA ARG A 140 -3.05 16.55 -17.37
C ARG A 140 -2.78 17.03 -15.93
N GLY A 141 -3.43 16.42 -14.96
CA GLY A 141 -3.28 16.72 -13.53
C GLY A 141 -3.10 15.44 -12.74
N ILE A 142 -2.02 15.39 -11.95
CA ILE A 142 -1.70 14.24 -11.10
C ILE A 142 -1.76 14.71 -9.65
N GLY A 143 -2.59 14.05 -8.84
CA GLY A 143 -2.65 14.21 -7.40
C GLY A 143 -2.12 12.95 -6.71
N CYS A 144 -1.31 13.12 -5.68
CA CYS A 144 -0.78 12.03 -4.90
C CYS A 144 -0.82 12.36 -3.42
N VAL A 145 -1.29 11.42 -2.60
CA VAL A 145 -1.25 11.48 -1.14
C VAL A 145 -0.93 10.10 -0.58
N GLU A 146 -0.47 10.01 0.67
CA GLU A 146 -0.39 8.74 1.36
C GLU A 146 -1.72 8.47 2.07
N ALA A 147 -2.60 7.71 1.41
CA ALA A 147 -3.78 7.19 2.08
C ALA A 147 -3.35 6.25 3.23
N PRO A 148 -4.22 6.00 4.23
CA PRO A 148 -3.86 5.14 5.37
C PRO A 148 -3.32 3.76 4.95
N ARG A 149 -3.81 3.24 3.82
CA ARG A 149 -3.51 1.90 3.29
C ARG A 149 -2.44 1.87 2.19
N GLY A 150 -1.81 3.00 1.88
CA GLY A 150 -0.68 3.13 0.96
C GLY A 150 -0.79 4.38 0.08
N THR A 151 0.23 4.61 -0.75
CA THR A 151 0.26 5.67 -1.75
C THR A 151 -1.01 5.64 -2.61
N LEU A 152 -1.63 6.80 -2.82
CA LEU A 152 -2.84 6.98 -3.63
C LEU A 152 -2.51 7.96 -4.74
N ILE A 153 -2.57 7.49 -5.99
CA ILE A 153 -2.26 8.28 -7.19
C ILE A 153 -3.54 8.42 -8.01
N HIS A 154 -3.89 9.66 -8.32
CA HIS A 154 -4.97 10.04 -9.21
C HIS A 154 -4.39 10.83 -10.39
N ASP A 155 -4.55 10.32 -11.61
CA ASP A 155 -4.02 10.93 -12.84
C ASP A 155 -5.17 11.16 -13.81
N TYR A 156 -5.47 12.42 -14.09
CA TYR A 156 -6.59 12.84 -14.92
C TYR A 156 -6.11 13.63 -16.14
N GLU A 157 -6.72 13.38 -17.29
CA GLU A 157 -6.57 14.22 -18.49
C GLU A 157 -7.92 14.81 -18.86
N THR A 158 -7.96 16.12 -19.12
CA THR A 158 -9.18 16.86 -19.49
C THR A 158 -9.11 17.45 -20.90
N ASP A 159 -10.28 17.74 -21.48
CA ASP A 159 -10.41 18.57 -22.68
C ASP A 159 -10.46 20.08 -22.35
N GLU A 160 -10.60 20.91 -23.36
CA GLU A 160 -10.70 22.38 -23.26
C GLU A 160 -11.83 22.87 -22.35
N ASN A 161 -12.90 22.08 -22.18
CA ASN A 161 -14.03 22.39 -21.31
C ASN A 161 -13.85 21.85 -19.89
N GLY A 162 -12.72 21.19 -19.60
CA GLY A 162 -12.46 20.54 -18.31
C GLY A 162 -13.15 19.19 -18.15
N ILE A 163 -13.65 18.58 -19.23
CA ILE A 163 -14.27 17.26 -19.19
C ILE A 163 -13.19 16.19 -19.23
N VAL A 164 -13.28 15.21 -18.33
CA VAL A 164 -12.32 14.11 -18.21
C VAL A 164 -12.38 13.22 -19.44
N LYS A 165 -11.24 13.03 -20.10
CA LYS A 165 -11.03 12.13 -21.25
C LYS A 165 -10.32 10.83 -20.86
N ASN A 166 -9.47 10.89 -19.84
CA ASN A 166 -8.69 9.75 -19.39
C ASN A 166 -8.48 9.81 -17.88
N VAL A 167 -8.44 8.64 -17.24
CA VAL A 167 -8.21 8.49 -15.80
C VAL A 167 -7.33 7.26 -15.58
N ASN A 168 -6.26 7.43 -14.81
CA ASN A 168 -5.56 6.32 -14.19
C ASN A 168 -5.54 6.48 -12.67
N LEU A 169 -5.83 5.38 -11.96
CA LEU A 169 -5.84 5.33 -10.51
C LEU A 169 -4.97 4.17 -10.05
N ILE A 170 -4.03 4.45 -9.15
CA ILE A 170 -3.33 3.42 -8.39
C ILE A 170 -3.61 3.67 -6.91
N VAL A 171 -4.37 2.76 -6.30
CA VAL A 171 -4.93 2.95 -4.96
C VAL A 171 -4.10 2.21 -3.92
N GLY A 172 -4.01 2.78 -2.72
CA GLY A 172 -3.15 2.30 -1.62
C GLY A 172 -3.02 0.78 -1.50
N THR A 173 -4.15 0.05 -1.41
CA THR A 173 -4.12 -1.41 -1.27
C THR A 173 -3.68 -2.16 -2.54
N THR A 174 -3.90 -1.61 -3.74
CA THR A 174 -3.47 -2.21 -5.01
C THR A 174 -1.96 -2.45 -5.00
N HIS A 175 -1.17 -1.49 -4.50
CA HIS A 175 0.27 -1.62 -4.33
C HIS A 175 0.70 -2.84 -3.49
N ASN A 176 -0.13 -3.27 -2.54
CA ASN A 176 0.17 -4.39 -1.63
C ASN A 176 -0.40 -5.73 -2.12
N ASN A 177 -0.98 -5.83 -3.32
CA ASN A 177 -1.57 -7.08 -3.77
C ASN A 177 -0.55 -8.23 -3.90
N ALA A 178 0.62 -7.97 -4.51
CA ALA A 178 1.71 -8.95 -4.56
C ALA A 178 2.19 -9.41 -3.17
N PRO A 179 2.59 -8.52 -2.24
CA PRO A 179 3.07 -8.93 -0.93
C PRO A 179 1.98 -9.58 -0.05
N ILE A 180 0.70 -9.24 -0.22
CA ILE A 180 -0.42 -9.94 0.43
C ILE A 180 -0.46 -11.39 -0.05
N ASN A 181 -0.46 -11.63 -1.37
CA ASN A 181 -0.50 -12.98 -1.92
C ASN A 181 0.72 -13.82 -1.49
N MET A 182 1.91 -13.20 -1.46
CA MET A 182 3.11 -13.85 -0.95
C MET A 182 2.99 -14.21 0.53
N SER A 183 2.48 -13.30 1.36
CA SER A 183 2.28 -13.55 2.80
C SER A 183 1.27 -14.68 3.05
N VAL A 184 0.18 -14.71 2.28
CA VAL A 184 -0.82 -15.81 2.34
C VAL A 184 -0.17 -17.14 1.97
N LYS A 185 0.57 -17.19 0.86
CA LYS A 185 1.29 -18.39 0.41
C LYS A 185 2.28 -18.87 1.47
N GLN A 186 3.08 -17.96 2.03
CA GLN A 186 4.06 -18.29 3.05
C GLN A 186 3.40 -18.78 4.35
N ALA A 187 2.33 -18.13 4.81
CA ALA A 187 1.57 -18.55 5.99
C ALA A 187 0.93 -19.93 5.79
N ALA A 188 0.34 -20.18 4.61
CA ALA A 188 -0.25 -21.47 4.27
C ALA A 188 0.81 -22.59 4.26
N ILE A 189 1.96 -22.39 3.60
CA ILE A 189 3.07 -23.34 3.58
C ILE A 189 3.59 -23.62 5.00
N ALA A 190 3.66 -22.60 5.85
CA ALA A 190 4.15 -22.72 7.21
C ALA A 190 3.18 -23.49 8.14
N LEU A 191 1.87 -23.29 7.98
CA LEU A 191 0.86 -23.75 8.94
C LEU A 191 0.09 -24.99 8.50
N ILE A 192 -0.12 -25.20 7.19
CA ILE A 192 -0.85 -26.35 6.65
C ILE A 192 0.17 -27.44 6.33
N LYS A 193 0.11 -28.54 7.09
CA LYS A 193 1.01 -29.70 6.92
C LYS A 193 0.19 -30.93 6.55
N ASP A 194 0.69 -31.71 5.59
CA ASP A 194 0.02 -32.93 5.10
C ASP A 194 -1.44 -32.70 4.66
N GLY A 195 -1.74 -31.51 4.12
CA GLY A 195 -3.09 -31.11 3.71
C GLY A 195 -4.07 -30.89 4.87
N LYS A 196 -3.63 -30.92 6.12
CA LYS A 196 -4.49 -30.73 7.30
C LYS A 196 -4.61 -29.25 7.66
N TYR A 197 -5.85 -28.79 7.76
CA TYR A 197 -6.21 -27.45 8.23
C TYR A 197 -7.48 -27.49 9.07
N ASP A 198 -7.63 -26.49 9.93
CA ASP A 198 -8.83 -26.20 10.70
C ASP A 198 -9.12 -24.70 10.67
N GLN A 199 -10.21 -24.27 11.29
CA GLN A 199 -10.59 -22.85 11.37
C GLN A 199 -9.51 -21.99 12.05
N GLY A 200 -8.78 -22.54 13.02
CA GLY A 200 -7.70 -21.82 13.70
C GLY A 200 -6.52 -21.54 12.77
N ILE A 201 -6.14 -22.52 11.95
CA ILE A 201 -5.10 -22.38 10.93
C ILE A 201 -5.53 -21.40 9.83
N LEU A 202 -6.75 -21.53 9.31
CA LEU A 202 -7.27 -20.63 8.28
C LEU A 202 -7.32 -19.18 8.79
N ASN A 203 -7.78 -18.95 10.02
CA ASN A 203 -7.78 -17.62 10.62
C ASN A 203 -6.36 -17.04 10.75
N LYS A 204 -5.34 -17.86 11.06
CA LYS A 204 -3.93 -17.40 11.09
C LYS A 204 -3.42 -17.02 9.69
N VAL A 205 -3.83 -17.74 8.65
CA VAL A 205 -3.54 -17.34 7.25
C VAL A 205 -4.21 -16.00 6.95
N GLU A 206 -5.46 -15.80 7.34
CA GLU A 206 -6.17 -14.52 7.18
C GLU A 206 -5.53 -13.37 7.99
N MET A 207 -4.93 -13.65 9.15
CA MET A 207 -4.18 -12.62 9.90
C MET A 207 -3.05 -12.00 9.08
N SER A 208 -2.43 -12.77 8.17
CA SER A 208 -1.42 -12.24 7.25
C SER A 208 -1.99 -11.21 6.27
N ILE A 209 -3.26 -11.39 5.86
CA ILE A 209 -4.01 -10.44 5.02
C ILE A 209 -4.35 -9.20 5.84
N ARG A 210 -4.97 -9.39 7.01
CA ARG A 210 -5.44 -8.29 7.88
C ARG A 210 -4.32 -7.37 8.34
N ALA A 211 -3.09 -7.89 8.48
CA ALA A 211 -1.93 -7.09 8.85
C ALA A 211 -1.70 -5.89 7.91
N TYR A 212 -2.00 -6.03 6.60
CA TYR A 212 -1.88 -4.95 5.62
C TYR A 212 -3.02 -3.93 5.66
N ASP A 213 -4.11 -4.20 6.41
CA ASP A 213 -5.36 -3.43 6.40
C ASP A 213 -5.88 -3.19 4.96
N PRO A 214 -6.20 -4.25 4.18
CA PRO A 214 -6.59 -4.08 2.79
C PRO A 214 -8.01 -3.48 2.65
N CYS A 215 -8.16 -2.46 1.82
CA CYS A 215 -9.48 -2.00 1.33
C CYS A 215 -9.72 -2.56 -0.07
N LEU A 216 -10.35 -3.74 -0.16
CA LEU A 216 -10.54 -4.44 -1.42
C LEU A 216 -11.50 -3.72 -2.39
N SER A 217 -12.53 -3.04 -1.87
CA SER A 217 -13.42 -2.18 -2.67
C SER A 217 -12.68 -0.99 -3.26
N CYS A 218 -11.79 -0.36 -2.48
CA CYS A 218 -10.94 0.73 -2.98
C CYS A 218 -10.00 0.25 -4.07
N ALA A 219 -9.41 -0.94 -3.88
CA ALA A 219 -8.35 -1.48 -4.72
C ALA A 219 -8.86 -1.93 -6.11
N THR A 220 -10.10 -2.43 -6.18
CA THR A 220 -10.74 -2.87 -7.43
C THR A 220 -11.61 -1.78 -8.07
N HIS A 221 -11.87 -0.68 -7.35
CA HIS A 221 -12.85 0.35 -7.72
C HIS A 221 -14.27 -0.20 -7.97
N ASN A 222 -14.55 -1.43 -7.53
CA ASN A 222 -15.86 -2.04 -7.69
C ASN A 222 -16.71 -1.76 -6.43
N LEU A 223 -17.89 -1.18 -6.68
CA LEU A 223 -18.80 -0.59 -5.69
C LEU A 223 -20.02 -1.47 -5.41
N ASP A 224 -20.01 -2.73 -5.85
CA ASP A 224 -21.11 -3.69 -5.67
C ASP A 224 -21.27 -4.20 -4.22
N GLY A 225 -20.44 -3.73 -3.29
CA GLY A 225 -20.60 -3.93 -1.84
C GLY A 225 -20.32 -5.35 -1.36
N LYS A 226 -19.89 -6.25 -2.24
CA LYS A 226 -19.48 -7.61 -1.89
C LYS A 226 -17.96 -7.70 -1.97
N ILE A 227 -17.30 -7.65 -0.83
CA ILE A 227 -15.89 -8.04 -0.75
C ILE A 227 -15.86 -9.55 -0.99
N ALA A 228 -15.52 -10.02 -2.19
CA ALA A 228 -15.31 -11.44 -2.45
C ALA A 228 -13.83 -11.79 -2.24
N VAL A 229 -13.45 -12.14 -1.01
CA VAL A 229 -12.22 -12.88 -0.74
C VAL A 229 -12.46 -14.32 -1.18
N LYS A 230 -11.77 -14.73 -2.25
CA LYS A 230 -11.73 -16.12 -2.72
C LYS A 230 -10.41 -16.75 -2.30
N ILE A 231 -10.47 -17.88 -1.59
CA ILE A 231 -9.29 -18.69 -1.28
C ILE A 231 -9.45 -20.02 -2.00
N ASP A 232 -8.54 -20.32 -2.92
CA ASP A 232 -8.45 -21.63 -3.56
C ASP A 232 -7.33 -22.45 -2.91
N ILE A 233 -7.68 -23.66 -2.46
CA ILE A 233 -6.72 -24.69 -2.06
C ILE A 233 -6.44 -25.54 -3.29
N VAL A 234 -5.17 -25.64 -3.69
CA VAL A 234 -4.72 -26.46 -4.82
C VAL A 234 -3.83 -27.61 -4.34
N ASP A 235 -3.90 -28.77 -5.00
CA ASP A 235 -2.97 -29.87 -4.77
C ASP A 235 -1.61 -29.63 -5.44
N SER A 236 -0.67 -30.58 -5.28
CA SER A 236 0.67 -30.51 -5.89
C SER A 236 0.66 -30.52 -7.42
N SER A 237 -0.44 -30.91 -8.07
CA SER A 237 -0.63 -30.84 -9.52
C SER A 237 -1.25 -29.53 -10.00
N GLY A 238 -1.59 -28.62 -9.07
CA GLY A 238 -2.24 -27.34 -9.36
C GLY A 238 -3.76 -27.45 -9.52
N LYS A 239 -4.37 -28.61 -9.22
CA LYS A 239 -5.82 -28.79 -9.28
C LYS A 239 -6.47 -28.20 -8.02
N VAL A 240 -7.52 -27.40 -8.20
CA VAL A 240 -8.30 -26.87 -7.08
C VAL A 240 -9.03 -28.01 -6.37
N ILE A 241 -8.73 -28.19 -5.09
CA ILE A 241 -9.38 -29.16 -4.19
C ILE A 241 -10.60 -28.53 -3.52
N GLN A 242 -10.48 -27.26 -3.12
CA GLN A 242 -11.54 -26.55 -2.42
C GLN A 242 -11.45 -25.04 -2.67
N THR A 243 -12.60 -24.38 -2.70
CA THR A 243 -12.71 -22.92 -2.79
C THR A 243 -13.54 -22.39 -1.62
N PHE A 244 -13.03 -21.37 -0.93
CA PHE A 244 -13.77 -20.58 0.04
C PHE A 244 -14.08 -19.21 -0.57
N LYS A 245 -15.32 -18.74 -0.38
CA LYS A 245 -15.77 -17.40 -0.76
C LYS A 245 -16.62 -16.86 0.38
N ASN A 246 -16.49 -15.58 0.69
CA ASN A 246 -17.43 -14.84 1.55
C ASN A 246 -18.51 -14.14 0.71
#